data_AF-Q97X38-F1
#
_entry.id   AF-Q97X38-F1
#
_cell.length_a   1.000
_cell.length_b   1.000
_cell.length_c   1.000
_cell.angle_alpha   90.00
_cell.angle_beta   90.00
_cell.angle_gamma   90.00
#
_symmetry.space_group_name_H-M   'P 1'
#
loop_
_entity.id
_entity.type
_entity.pdbx_description
1 polymer ?
#
loop_
_entity_poly.entity_id
_entity_poly.type
_entity_poly.pdbx_seq_one_letter_code
_entity_poly.pdbx_strand_id
1 'polypeptide(L)'
;MERKWIKKKAHIVPTHAMYGLAQVLKDIGIDVISLVNYALNLHDYHYNGFEPGFSRYSKKEEVFRDLITLVKETRKVIDIYYSKYEVKEILGKINELIKELTEGNK
;
A
#
# COMPACT_ATOMS: atom_id res chain seq x y z
N MET A 1 1.87 11.60 -23.10
CA MET A 1 0.54 12.04 -22.62
C MET A 1 0.28 11.62 -21.17
N GLU A 2 0.78 10.47 -20.72
CA GLU A 2 0.59 9.96 -19.34
C GLU A 2 0.97 10.93 -18.23
N ARG A 3 2.15 11.56 -18.27
CA ARG A 3 2.58 12.47 -17.19
C ARG A 3 1.62 13.63 -16.93
N LYS A 4 0.90 14.14 -17.95
CA LYS A 4 -0.12 15.18 -17.79
C LYS A 4 -1.40 14.62 -17.17
N TRP A 5 -1.80 13.40 -17.56
CA TRP A 5 -2.95 12.71 -16.97
C TRP A 5 -2.73 12.37 -15.50
N ILE A 6 -1.57 11.81 -15.15
CA ILE A 6 -1.19 11.45 -13.77
C ILE A 6 -1.34 12.68 -12.87
N LYS A 7 -0.74 13.81 -13.24
CA LYS A 7 -0.83 15.06 -12.45
C LYS A 7 -2.26 15.54 -12.22
N LYS A 8 -3.16 15.36 -13.19
CA LYS A 8 -4.54 15.85 -13.12
C LYS A 8 -5.49 14.89 -12.42
N LYS A 9 -5.24 13.58 -12.47
CA LYS A 9 -6.24 12.55 -12.15
C LYS A 9 -5.81 11.49 -11.15
N ALA A 10 -4.52 11.26 -10.92
CA ALA A 10 -4.05 10.17 -10.05
C ALA A 10 -4.61 10.24 -8.62
N HIS A 11 -4.82 11.45 -8.09
CA HIS A 11 -5.33 11.66 -6.72
C HIS A 11 -6.83 11.38 -6.53
N ILE A 12 -7.58 11.13 -7.60
CA ILE A 12 -9.02 10.79 -7.54
C ILE A 12 -9.32 9.42 -8.15
N VAL A 13 -8.29 8.58 -8.35
CA VAL A 13 -8.47 7.24 -8.92
C VAL A 13 -9.22 6.38 -7.90
N PRO A 14 -10.34 5.74 -8.29
CA PRO A 14 -11.07 4.85 -7.39
C PRO A 14 -10.27 3.58 -7.11
N THR A 15 -10.53 2.91 -5.98
CA THR A 15 -9.80 1.71 -5.53
C THR A 15 -9.61 0.67 -6.63
N HIS A 16 -10.67 0.32 -7.38
CA HIS A 16 -10.61 -0.68 -8.45
C HIS A 16 -9.67 -0.31 -9.62
N ALA A 17 -9.35 0.97 -9.80
CA ALA A 17 -8.47 1.46 -10.85
C ALA A 17 -7.02 1.71 -10.38
N MET A 18 -6.73 1.51 -9.09
CA MET A 18 -5.39 1.72 -8.52
C MET A 18 -4.33 0.82 -9.16
N TYR A 19 -4.68 -0.41 -9.54
CA TYR A 19 -3.76 -1.30 -10.24
C TYR A 19 -3.33 -0.74 -11.60
N GLY A 20 -4.27 -0.18 -12.37
CA GLY A 20 -3.97 0.47 -13.64
C GLY A 20 -3.06 1.68 -13.46
N LEU A 21 -3.29 2.48 -12.41
CA LEU A 21 -2.38 3.58 -12.05
C LEU A 21 -0.97 3.06 -11.71
N ALA A 22 -0.86 1.96 -10.97
CA ALA A 22 0.43 1.37 -10.62
C ALA A 22 1.23 0.92 -11.85
N GLN A 23 0.57 0.39 -12.88
CA GLN A 23 1.20 0.03 -14.16
C GLN A 23 1.75 1.27 -14.87
N VAL A 24 0.94 2.32 -14.99
CA VAL A 24 1.36 3.60 -15.58
C VAL A 24 2.54 4.23 -14.82
N LEU A 25 2.57 4.10 -13.48
CA LEU A 25 3.69 4.56 -12.66
C LEU A 25 4.96 3.73 -12.91
N LYS A 26 4.81 2.41 -13.09
CA LYS A 26 5.94 1.52 -13.41
C LYS A 26 6.58 1.88 -14.74
N ASP A 27 5.79 2.23 -15.75
CA ASP A 27 6.28 2.64 -17.08
C ASP A 27 7.15 3.91 -17.03
N ILE A 28 7.00 4.74 -15.99
CA ILE A 28 7.85 5.92 -15.74
C ILE A 28 8.92 5.70 -14.67
N GLY A 29 9.15 4.45 -14.27
CA GLY A 29 10.21 4.04 -13.34
C GLY A 29 9.83 4.01 -11.86
N ILE A 30 8.54 4.11 -11.53
CA ILE A 30 8.02 4.06 -10.16
C ILE A 30 7.28 2.72 -9.96
N ASP A 31 8.00 1.69 -9.52
CA ASP A 31 7.37 0.38 -9.27
C ASP A 31 6.75 0.32 -7.87
N VAL A 32 5.42 0.36 -7.82
CA VAL A 32 4.59 0.21 -6.62
C VAL A 32 3.52 -0.87 -6.78
N ILE A 33 3.66 -1.76 -7.77
CA ILE A 33 2.62 -2.76 -8.10
C ILE A 33 2.36 -3.68 -6.90
N SER A 34 3.42 -4.18 -6.27
CA SER A 34 3.27 -5.07 -5.11
C SER A 34 2.58 -4.37 -3.95
N LEU A 35 2.93 -3.10 -3.69
CA LEU A 35 2.32 -2.28 -2.64
C LEU A 35 0.80 -2.13 -2.87
N VAL A 36 0.42 -1.79 -4.11
CA VAL A 36 -0.99 -1.65 -4.49
C VAL A 36 -1.73 -2.98 -4.37
N ASN A 37 -1.13 -4.10 -4.79
CA ASN A 37 -1.75 -5.41 -4.62
C ASN A 37 -2.01 -5.76 -3.15
N TYR A 38 -1.07 -5.48 -2.23
CA TYR A 38 -1.31 -5.67 -0.80
C TYR A 38 -2.49 -4.83 -0.30
N ALA A 39 -2.54 -3.55 -0.69
CA ALA A 39 -3.62 -2.67 -0.30
C ALA A 39 -4.99 -3.14 -0.82
N LEU A 40 -5.06 -3.57 -2.09
CA LEU A 40 -6.29 -4.09 -2.69
C LEU A 40 -6.77 -5.38 -2.02
N ASN A 41 -5.86 -6.31 -1.77
CA ASN A 41 -6.21 -7.56 -1.08
C ASN A 41 -6.74 -7.29 0.33
N LEU A 42 -6.10 -6.41 1.10
CA LEU A 42 -6.53 -6.05 2.46
C LEU A 42 -7.86 -5.27 2.44
N HIS A 43 -8.10 -4.48 1.39
CA HIS A 43 -9.38 -3.81 1.18
C HIS A 43 -10.50 -4.83 0.90
N ASP A 44 -10.26 -5.84 0.06
CA ASP A 44 -11.24 -6.90 -0.21
C ASP A 44 -11.52 -7.72 1.07
N TYR A 45 -10.48 -8.02 1.86
CA TYR A 45 -10.63 -8.63 3.17
C TYR A 45 -11.49 -7.80 4.12
N HIS A 46 -11.29 -6.48 4.16
CA HIS A 46 -12.04 -5.60 5.06
C HIS A 46 -13.54 -5.68 4.80
N TYR A 47 -13.96 -5.83 3.54
CA TYR A 47 -15.36 -5.96 3.15
C TYR A 47 -15.91 -7.39 3.32
N ASN A 48 -15.11 -8.40 2.98
CA ASN A 48 -15.61 -9.76 2.81
C ASN A 48 -15.18 -10.74 3.92
N GLY A 49 -14.28 -10.33 4.80
CA GLY A 49 -13.68 -11.21 5.81
C GLY A 49 -12.96 -12.40 5.17
N PHE A 50 -13.19 -13.60 5.70
CA PHE A 50 -12.63 -14.85 5.18
C PHE A 50 -13.55 -15.59 4.20
N GLU A 51 -14.53 -14.89 3.61
CA GLU A 51 -15.46 -15.51 2.66
C GLU A 51 -14.70 -16.07 1.43
N PRO A 52 -14.74 -17.39 1.20
CA PRO A 52 -14.00 -18.02 0.11
C PRO A 52 -14.41 -17.45 -1.26
N GLY A 53 -13.42 -17.07 -2.06
CA GLY A 53 -13.64 -16.51 -3.41
C GLY A 53 -13.90 -15.00 -3.44
N PHE A 54 -14.14 -14.36 -2.29
CA PHE A 54 -14.28 -12.90 -2.16
C PHE A 54 -13.11 -12.23 -1.45
N SER A 55 -12.29 -13.01 -0.76
CA SER A 55 -11.03 -12.60 -0.15
C SER A 55 -9.97 -13.66 -0.44
N ARG A 56 -8.73 -13.22 -0.65
CA ARG A 56 -7.59 -14.15 -0.84
C ARG A 56 -7.13 -14.79 0.47
N TYR A 57 -7.56 -14.25 1.60
CA TYR A 57 -7.10 -14.69 2.92
C TYR A 57 -8.02 -15.78 3.44
N SER A 58 -7.39 -16.76 4.11
CA SER A 58 -8.08 -17.84 4.80
C SER A 58 -7.81 -17.82 6.31
N LYS A 59 -6.78 -17.09 6.74
CA LYS A 59 -6.35 -17.02 8.14
C LYS A 59 -5.91 -15.62 8.56
N LYS A 60 -6.03 -15.32 9.85
CA LYS A 60 -5.65 -14.01 10.42
C LYS A 60 -4.16 -13.74 10.27
N GLU A 61 -3.31 -14.75 10.37
CA GLU A 61 -1.86 -14.61 10.28
C GLU A 61 -1.41 -14.13 8.89
N GLU A 62 -2.15 -14.49 7.84
CA GLU A 62 -1.90 -14.04 6.46
C GLU A 62 -2.22 -12.55 6.32
N VAL A 63 -3.38 -12.14 6.86
CA VAL A 63 -3.83 -10.73 6.88
C VAL A 63 -2.81 -9.88 7.64
N PHE A 64 -2.40 -10.30 8.84
CA PHE A 64 -1.43 -9.56 9.64
C PHE A 64 -0.07 -9.45 8.95
N ARG A 65 0.40 -10.51 8.30
CA ARG A 65 1.68 -10.50 7.57
C ARG A 65 1.65 -9.52 6.41
N ASP A 66 0.57 -9.50 5.64
CA ASP A 66 0.40 -8.58 4.51
C ASP A 66 0.19 -7.14 4.98
N LEU A 67 -0.52 -6.91 6.09
CA LEU A 67 -0.68 -5.59 6.71
C LEU A 67 0.68 -5.01 7.15
N ILE A 68 1.48 -5.79 7.88
CA ILE A 68 2.82 -5.36 8.29
C ILE A 68 3.70 -5.07 7.07
N THR A 69 3.58 -5.90 6.03
CA THR A 69 4.32 -5.70 4.77
C THR A 69 3.90 -4.41 4.07
N LEU A 70 2.59 -4.15 3.95
CA LEU A 70 2.04 -2.92 3.38
C LEU A 70 2.60 -1.67 4.07
N VAL A 71 2.61 -1.64 5.40
CA VAL A 71 3.12 -0.49 6.16
C VAL A 71 4.63 -0.30 5.96
N LYS A 72 5.41 -1.38 5.98
CA LYS A 72 6.86 -1.35 5.74
C LYS A 72 7.21 -0.88 4.32
N GLU A 73 6.50 -1.38 3.31
CA GLU A 73 6.72 -0.98 1.92
C GLU A 73 6.28 0.47 1.68
N THR A 74 5.18 0.91 2.30
CA THR A 74 4.76 2.33 2.27
C THR A 74 5.86 3.24 2.81
N ARG A 75 6.47 2.87 3.94
CA ARG A 75 7.61 3.60 4.51
C ARG A 75 8.77 3.72 3.52
N LYS A 76 9.16 2.62 2.87
CA LYS A 76 10.25 2.60 1.87
C LYS A 76 9.93 3.49 0.66
N VAL A 77 8.70 3.44 0.16
CA VAL A 77 8.25 4.29 -0.96
C VAL A 77 8.32 5.77 -0.59
N ILE A 78 7.89 6.15 0.62
CA ILE A 78 8.02 7.54 1.10
C ILE A 78 9.49 7.94 1.16
N ASP A 79 10.34 7.11 1.75
CA ASP A 79 11.78 7.40 1.87
C ASP A 79 12.45 7.57 0.49
N ILE A 80 12.17 6.67 -0.46
CA ILE A 80 12.75 6.70 -1.81
C ILE A 80 12.28 7.93 -2.61
N TYR A 81 10.97 8.14 -2.71
CA TYR A 81 10.40 9.13 -3.65
C TYR A 81 10.18 10.50 -3.03
N TYR A 82 10.16 10.60 -1.70
CA TYR A 82 9.87 11.84 -0.96
C TYR A 82 11.00 12.27 -0.02
N SER A 83 12.20 11.67 -0.10
CA SER A 83 13.39 12.03 0.70
C SER A 83 13.73 13.53 0.71
N LYS A 84 13.42 14.25 -0.36
CA LYS A 84 13.67 15.69 -0.49
C LYS A 84 12.68 16.59 0.27
N TYR A 85 11.61 16.02 0.82
CA TYR A 85 10.60 16.72 1.59
C TYR A 85 10.78 16.46 3.09
N GLU A 86 10.19 17.30 3.94
CA GLU A 86 10.21 17.11 5.38
C GLU A 86 9.24 16.00 5.81
N VAL A 87 9.68 14.75 5.65
CA VAL A 87 8.88 13.54 5.96
C VAL A 87 9.25 12.87 7.27
N LYS A 88 10.16 13.46 8.06
CA LYS A 88 10.70 12.84 9.29
C LYS A 88 9.60 12.49 10.30
N GLU A 89 8.65 13.39 10.52
CA GLU A 89 7.53 13.15 11.44
C GLU A 89 6.65 11.98 10.97
N ILE A 90 6.32 11.96 9.68
CA ILE A 90 5.50 10.90 9.06
C ILE A 90 6.23 9.55 9.17
N LEU A 91 7.52 9.51 8.84
CA LEU A 91 8.33 8.30 8.98
C LEU A 91 8.44 7.84 10.44
N GLY A 92 8.51 8.77 11.39
CA GLY A 92 8.46 8.49 12.83
C GLY A 92 7.18 7.75 13.23
N LYS A 93 6.02 8.30 12.88
CA LYS A 93 4.71 7.68 13.13
C LYS A 93 4.57 6.31 12.48
N ILE A 94 5.10 6.14 11.26
CA ILE A 94 5.09 4.83 10.59
C ILE A 94 5.98 3.82 11.33
N ASN A 95 7.14 4.24 11.87
CA ASN A 95 8.00 3.36 12.66
C ASN A 95 7.33 2.92 13.96
N GLU A 96 6.64 3.85 14.64
CA GLU A 96 5.85 3.55 15.85
C GLU A 96 4.76 2.52 15.54
N LEU A 97 3.99 2.73 14.47
CA LEU A 97 2.98 1.78 14.02
C LEU A 97 3.57 0.39 13.69
N ILE A 98 4.71 0.33 13.01
CA ILE A 98 5.39 -0.96 12.73
C ILE A 98 5.78 -1.65 14.04
N LYS A 99 6.26 -0.91 15.03
CA LYS A 99 6.62 -1.43 16.35
C LYS A 99 5.39 -2.01 17.04
N GLU A 100 4.30 -1.25 17.13
CA GLU A 100 3.04 -1.70 17.73
C GLU A 100 2.50 -2.97 17.06
N LEU A 101 2.47 -3.02 15.72
CA LEU A 101 1.99 -4.17 14.97
C LEU A 101 2.85 -5.42 15.13
N THR A 102 4.14 -5.27 15.44
CA THR A 102 5.07 -6.41 15.58
C THR A 102 5.24 -6.86 17.02
N GLU A 103 5.12 -5.97 17.99
CA GLU A 103 5.22 -6.27 19.42
C GLU A 103 3.88 -6.71 20.01
N GLY A 104 2.75 -6.18 19.54
CA GLY A 104 1.40 -6.59 19.97
C GLY A 104 0.92 -7.92 19.39
N ASN A 105 1.70 -8.54 18.50
CA ASN A 105 1.45 -9.86 17.90
C ASN A 105 2.33 -10.98 18.52
N LYS A 106 3.00 -10.71 19.66
CA LYS A 106 3.73 -11.70 20.46
C LYS A 106 2.89 -12.24 21.61
#